data_AF-A0A1H6EQL6-F1
#
_entry.id   AF-A0A1H6EQL6-F1
#
_cell.length_a   1.000
_cell.length_b   1.000
_cell.length_c   1.000
_cell.angle_alpha   90.00
_cell.angle_beta   90.00
_cell.angle_gamma   90.00
#
_symmetry.space_group_name_H-M   'P 1'
#
loop_
_entity.id
_entity.type
_entity.pdbx_description
1 polymer ?
#
loop_
_entity_poly.entity_id
_entity_poly.type
_entity_poly.pdbx_seq_one_letter_code
_entity_poly.pdbx_strand_id
1 'polypeptide(L)'
;MLWRKRRWRDDQEQRPRRSFIEQVEQIPARSRLTLRLRRVSGAAVADGGRTIVQSAPDHGVSWPVASAAFTAHTARVLPDEPEPVAVPGIDETRHGRPR
;
A
#
# COMPACT_ATOMS: atom_id res chain seq x y z
N MET A 1 -1.92 5.65 11.69
CA MET A 1 -3.10 5.37 12.54
C MET A 1 -3.52 3.91 12.43
N LEU A 2 -3.40 3.17 13.53
CA LEU A 2 -3.87 1.78 13.66
C LEU A 2 -5.32 1.76 14.15
N TRP A 3 -6.20 1.05 13.45
CA TRP A 3 -7.59 0.87 13.85
C TRP A 3 -7.75 -0.31 14.81
N ARG A 4 -8.60 -0.13 15.82
CA ARG A 4 -9.01 -1.19 16.74
C ARG A 4 -10.39 -1.68 16.34
N LYS A 5 -10.42 -2.78 15.58
CA LYS A 5 -11.67 -3.33 15.03
C LYS A 5 -12.62 -3.79 16.12
N ARG A 6 -13.90 -3.44 16.00
CA ARG A 6 -14.96 -4.01 16.82
C ARG A 6 -15.32 -5.42 16.33
N ARG A 7 -15.63 -6.32 17.27
CA ARG A 7 -16.33 -7.57 16.97
C ARG A 7 -17.80 -7.38 17.29
N TRP A 8 -18.65 -7.65 16.30
CA TRP A 8 -20.09 -7.68 16.42
C TRP A 8 -20.56 -9.12 16.61
N ARG A 9 -21.67 -9.29 17.33
CA ARG A 9 -22.36 -10.56 17.47
C ARG A 9 -23.77 -10.38 16.94
N ASP A 10 -24.23 -11.38 16.21
CA ASP A 10 -25.61 -11.49 15.76
C ASP A 10 -26.33 -12.44 16.73
N ASP A 11 -27.50 -12.02 17.22
CA ASP A 11 -28.34 -12.77 18.16
C ASP A 11 -29.41 -13.61 17.46
N GLN A 12 -29.50 -13.55 16.12
CA GLN A 12 -30.47 -14.31 15.34
C GLN A 12 -30.10 -15.79 15.26
N GLU A 13 -30.95 -16.64 15.85
CA GLU A 13 -30.72 -18.07 16.05
C GLU A 13 -30.56 -18.87 14.74
N GLN A 14 -31.14 -18.37 13.65
CA GLN A 14 -31.19 -19.01 12.33
C GLN A 14 -29.96 -18.73 11.46
N ARG A 15 -29.03 -17.84 11.88
CA ARG A 15 -27.84 -17.48 11.10
C ARG A 15 -26.65 -18.40 11.43
N PRO A 16 -25.97 -19.00 10.43
CA PRO A 16 -24.80 -19.84 10.67
C PRO A 16 -23.56 -19.05 11.12
N ARG A 17 -23.45 -17.75 10.78
CA ARG A 17 -22.37 -16.86 11.25
C ARG A 17 -22.90 -15.93 12.33
N ARG A 18 -22.45 -16.15 13.57
CA ARG A 18 -22.86 -15.39 14.76
C ARG A 18 -21.93 -14.25 15.16
N SER A 19 -20.79 -14.09 14.48
CA SER A 19 -19.89 -12.98 14.77
C SER A 19 -19.20 -12.43 13.53
N PHE A 20 -19.04 -11.11 13.53
CA PHE A 20 -18.46 -10.35 12.43
C PHE A 20 -17.37 -9.43 12.99
N ILE A 21 -16.27 -9.33 12.27
CA ILE A 21 -15.23 -8.35 12.58
C ILE A 21 -15.50 -7.12 11.72
N GLU A 22 -15.39 -5.94 12.32
CA GLU A 22 -15.57 -4.67 11.66
C GLU A 22 -14.73 -4.60 10.38
N GLN A 23 -15.43 -4.28 9.30
CA GLN A 23 -14.89 -4.05 7.99
C GLN A 23 -15.68 -2.88 7.40
N VAL A 24 -14.96 -1.83 7.04
CA VAL A 24 -15.48 -0.69 6.30
C VAL A 24 -14.54 -0.45 5.13
N GLU A 25 -14.96 0.32 4.14
CA GLU A 25 -14.14 0.62 2.97
C GLU A 25 -12.73 1.09 3.35
N GLN A 26 -12.64 2.01 4.32
CA GLN A 26 -11.37 2.54 4.79
C GLN A 26 -10.52 1.53 5.57
N ILE A 27 -11.08 0.42 6.05
CA ILE A 27 -10.40 -0.59 6.88
C ILE A 27 -10.73 -1.99 6.33
N PRO A 28 -9.94 -2.47 5.35
CA PRO A 28 -10.20 -3.73 4.66
C PRO A 28 -10.22 -4.95 5.59
N ALA A 29 -10.76 -6.05 5.08
CA ALA A 29 -10.66 -7.36 5.73
C ALA A 29 -9.20 -7.68 6.11
N ARG A 30 -8.99 -8.31 7.27
CA ARG A 30 -7.66 -8.73 7.76
C ARG A 30 -6.62 -7.61 7.94
N SER A 31 -6.97 -6.33 7.76
CA SER A 31 -6.11 -5.19 8.01
C SER A 31 -6.46 -4.47 9.32
N ARG A 32 -5.44 -3.91 9.99
CA ARG A 32 -5.60 -2.90 11.04
C ARG A 32 -5.17 -1.50 10.59
N LEU A 33 -4.63 -1.39 9.38
CA LEU A 33 -4.22 -0.12 8.78
C LEU A 33 -5.36 0.45 7.96
N THR A 34 -5.57 1.75 8.08
CA THR A 34 -6.52 2.46 7.23
C THR A 34 -5.95 2.58 5.81
N LEU A 35 -6.81 2.54 4.78
CA LEU A 35 -6.38 2.81 3.41
C LEU A 35 -5.83 4.24 3.28
N ARG A 36 -6.34 5.20 4.05
CA ARG A 36 -5.76 6.56 4.12
C ARG A 36 -4.31 6.54 4.54
N LEU A 37 -3.97 5.84 5.63
CA LEU A 37 -2.59 5.73 6.12
C LEU A 37 -1.67 5.12 5.06
N ARG A 38 -2.13 4.05 4.41
CA ARG A 38 -1.36 3.41 3.32
C ARG A 38 -1.14 4.40 2.17
N ARG A 39 -2.19 5.11 1.74
CA ARG A 39 -2.10 6.10 0.65
C ARG A 39 -1.09 7.21 0.94
N VAL A 40 -1.16 7.81 2.13
CA VAL A 40 -0.23 8.91 2.48
C VAL A 40 1.21 8.42 2.63
N SER A 41 1.44 7.23 3.20
CA SER A 41 2.79 6.66 3.31
C SER A 41 3.39 6.36 1.93
N GLY A 42 2.59 5.84 0.99
CA GLY A 42 3.04 5.62 -0.39
C GLY A 42 3.29 6.91 -1.17
N ALA A 43 2.39 7.89 -1.06
CA ALA A 43 2.53 9.19 -1.72
C ALA A 43 3.75 9.98 -1.20
N ALA A 44 4.06 9.87 0.10
CA ALA A 44 5.26 10.49 0.66
C ALA A 44 6.56 9.99 -0.02
N VAL A 45 6.57 8.73 -0.46
CA VAL A 45 7.70 8.15 -1.21
C VAL A 45 7.63 8.52 -2.68
N ALA A 46 6.50 8.28 -3.33
CA ALA A 46 6.34 8.46 -4.78
C ALA A 46 6.42 9.93 -5.21
N ASP A 47 5.74 10.81 -4.48
CA ASP A 47 5.58 12.22 -4.85
C ASP A 47 6.40 13.13 -3.92
N GLY A 48 6.58 12.72 -2.67
CA GLY A 48 7.21 13.53 -1.63
C GLY A 48 8.72 13.37 -1.51
N GLY A 49 9.36 12.55 -2.34
CA GLY A 49 10.82 12.34 -2.35
C GLY A 49 11.38 11.67 -1.09
N ARG A 50 10.54 11.11 -0.21
CA ARG A 50 11.00 10.37 0.96
C ARG A 50 11.52 8.99 0.53
N THR A 51 12.56 8.51 1.20
CA THR A 51 12.92 7.08 1.09
C THR A 51 11.90 6.22 1.84
N ILE A 52 11.76 4.94 1.47
CA ILE A 52 10.91 3.98 2.20
C ILE A 52 11.35 3.88 3.67
N VAL A 53 12.67 3.91 3.93
CA VAL A 53 13.25 3.85 5.28
C VAL A 53 12.89 5.07 6.13
N GLN A 54 12.64 6.23 5.52
CA GLN A 54 12.12 7.42 6.23
C GLN A 54 10.59 7.38 6.35
N SER A 55 9.87 7.06 5.27
CA SER A 55 8.40 7.07 5.27
C SER A 55 7.80 6.09 6.28
N ALA A 56 8.44 4.93 6.48
CA ALA A 56 7.97 3.91 7.44
C ALA A 56 7.85 4.46 8.89
N PRO A 57 8.93 4.94 9.53
CA PRO A 57 8.85 5.53 10.87
C PRO A 57 7.99 6.81 10.90
N ASP A 58 8.06 7.67 9.89
CA ASP A 58 7.25 8.91 9.81
C ASP A 58 5.74 8.62 9.91
N HIS A 59 5.29 7.48 9.39
CA HIS A 59 3.89 7.06 9.40
C HIS A 59 3.57 5.99 10.45
N GLY A 60 4.55 5.57 11.26
CA GLY A 60 4.40 4.54 12.28
C GLY A 60 4.03 3.17 11.70
N VAL A 61 4.60 2.81 10.55
CA VAL A 61 4.40 1.51 9.89
C VAL A 61 5.73 0.78 9.71
N SER A 62 5.67 -0.53 9.50
CA SER A 62 6.88 -1.31 9.18
C SER A 62 7.34 -1.05 7.75
N TRP A 63 8.62 -1.32 7.48
CA TRP A 63 9.20 -1.17 6.14
C TRP A 63 8.42 -1.92 5.04
N PRO A 64 8.00 -3.20 5.22
CA PRO A 64 7.23 -3.90 4.18
C PRO A 64 5.88 -3.24 3.88
N VAL A 65 5.26 -2.62 4.87
CA VAL A 65 3.99 -1.89 4.69
C VAL A 65 4.19 -0.64 3.86
N ALA A 66 5.23 0.15 4.17
CA ALA A 66 5.57 1.35 3.39
C ALA A 66 5.98 1.00 1.96
N SER A 67 6.78 -0.05 1.78
CA SER A 67 7.18 -0.56 0.46
C SER A 67 5.97 -0.98 -0.37
N ALA A 68 5.08 -1.81 0.17
CA ALA A 68 3.86 -2.22 -0.53
C ALA A 68 2.90 -1.05 -0.81
N ALA A 69 2.89 -0.03 0.06
CA ALA A 69 2.11 1.18 -0.16
C ALA A 69 2.66 2.03 -1.30
N PHE A 70 3.98 2.16 -1.40
CA PHE A 70 4.66 2.79 -2.52
C PHE A 70 4.37 2.05 -3.83
N THR A 71 4.56 0.72 -3.89
CA THR A 71 4.25 -0.09 -5.08
C THR A 71 2.79 0.07 -5.51
N ALA A 72 1.84 0.05 -4.56
CA ALA A 72 0.43 0.25 -4.87
C ALA A 72 0.09 1.70 -5.28
N HIS A 73 0.95 2.67 -4.92
CA HIS A 73 0.82 4.03 -5.42
C HIS A 73 1.31 4.11 -6.87
N THR A 74 2.53 3.65 -7.14
CA THR A 74 3.14 3.74 -8.47
C THR A 74 2.38 2.93 -9.52
N ALA A 75 1.84 1.76 -9.16
CA ALA A 75 1.01 0.96 -10.06
C ALA A 75 -0.29 1.65 -10.52
N ARG A 76 -0.69 2.77 -9.92
CA ARG A 76 -1.87 3.56 -10.35
C ARG A 76 -1.52 4.68 -11.34
N VAL A 77 -0.24 5.05 -11.44
CA VAL A 77 0.20 6.25 -12.18
C VAL A 77 1.25 5.94 -13.23
N LEU A 78 1.99 4.84 -13.07
CA LEU A 78 2.96 4.37 -14.05
C LEU A 78 2.32 3.32 -14.96
N PRO A 79 2.71 3.27 -16.24
CA PRO A 79 2.36 2.16 -17.13
C PRO A 79 3.02 0.85 -16.64
N ASP A 80 2.41 -0.29 -16.97
CA ASP A 80 2.96 -1.61 -16.63
C ASP A 80 4.32 -1.86 -17.29
N GLU A 81 4.48 -1.40 -18.54
CA GLU A 81 5.73 -1.46 -19.29
C GLU A 81 6.03 -0.08 -19.88
N PRO A 82 7.25 0.47 -19.69
CA PRO A 82 7.64 1.71 -20.34
C PRO A 82 7.74 1.52 -21.87
N GLU A 83 7.53 2.59 -22.62
CA GLU A 83 7.72 2.55 -24.08
C GLU A 83 9.17 2.16 -24.42
N PRO A 84 9.38 1.23 -25.37
CA PRO A 84 10.72 0.82 -25.76
C PRO A 84 11.52 2.01 -26.32
N VAL A 85 12.68 2.28 -25.73
CA VAL A 85 13.64 3.27 -26.23
C VAL A 85 14.68 2.59 -27.13
N ALA A 86 14.92 3.15 -28.32
CA ALA A 86 15.85 2.58 -29.30
C ALA A 86 17.32 2.80 -28.91
N VAL A 87 17.61 3.88 -28.17
CA VAL A 87 18.93 4.23 -27.67
C VAL A 87 18.75 4.80 -26.26
N PRO A 88 19.53 4.36 -25.26
CA PRO A 88 19.49 4.97 -23.94
C PRO A 88 19.84 6.46 -24.02
N GLY A 89 19.00 7.30 -23.43
CA GLY A 89 19.26 8.74 -23.27
C GLY A 89 20.55 9.02 -22.46
N ILE A 90 20.99 10.28 -22.47
CA ILE A 90 22.26 10.73 -21.88
C ILE A 90 22.39 10.35 -20.38
N ASP A 91 21.28 10.24 -19.66
CA ASP A 91 21.25 9.87 -18.24
C ASP A 91 20.61 8.49 -17.99
N GLU A 92 20.28 7.75 -19.05
CA GLU A 92 19.62 6.45 -18.91
C GLU A 92 20.65 5.36 -18.60
N THR A 93 20.68 4.96 -17.34
CA THR A 93 21.55 3.87 -16.88
C THR A 93 20.81 2.54 -16.97
N ARG A 94 21.28 1.63 -17.82
CA ARG A 94 20.73 0.26 -17.87
C ARG A 94 21.19 -0.53 -16.64
N HIS A 95 20.24 -1.04 -15.86
CA HIS A 95 20.51 -2.05 -14.83
C HIS A 95 20.20 -3.46 -15.34
N GLY A 96 21.10 -4.40 -15.06
CA GLY A 96 20.99 -5.80 -15.48
C GLY A 96 22.04 -6.24 -16.51
N ARG A 97 22.10 -7.55 -16.78
CA ARG A 97 23.08 -8.11 -17.71
C ARG A 97 22.78 -7.67 -19.15
N PRO A 98 23.79 -7.24 -19.93
CA PRO A 98 23.59 -7.03 -21.35
C PRO A 98 23.16 -8.34 -22.03
N ARG A 99 22.28 -8.20 -23.03
CA ARG A 99 21.89 -9.27 -23.93
C ARG A 99 22.77 -9.18 -25.16
#